data_AF-A0A956YYY7-F1
#
_entry.id   AF-A0A956YYY7-F1
#
_cell.length_a   1.000
_cell.length_b   1.000
_cell.length_c   1.000
_cell.angle_alpha   90.00
_cell.angle_beta   90.00
_cell.angle_gamma   90.00
#
_symmetry.space_group_name_H-M   'P 1'
#
loop_
_entity.id
_entity.type
_entity.pdbx_description
1 polymer ?
#
loop_
_entity_poly.entity_id
_entity_poly.type
_entity_poly.pdbx_seq_one_letter_code
_entity_poly.pdbx_strand_id
1 'polypeptide(L)'
;WWGEYNRPIAADKFAEIFSRMQGFLQGKDVFVQDCFAGAQPEYRLPVRIVSEYAWHSLFARNMFILPQNRDEYRQHVPDFTVIVVPSFKAYEPIDSTRTGTFIVMDFEQRLCLIGGTAYAGEIKKSVFTALNYLLPLQGVMSMHCSANMSDNGDTALFFGLSGTGKTTLSADPTRGLIGDDEHGWSDEGVFNIEDGCYAKVIQLSPSAEPEIYAASHRFGTVLENVVYDPVTRQIDLDDDRLTENTRSSYPLEYIANAVPNKMGGHPNHILLLTCDAQGVMPPIARLTPDQALYHFISGYTSKVGGTEAGVGAQPEITFSTCFGAPFMVHHPWVYAEL
;
A
#
# COMPACT_ATOMS: atom_id res chain seq x y z
N TRP A 1 14.50 -12.83 0.94
CA TRP A 1 15.03 -12.95 -0.44
C TRP A 1 15.87 -11.72 -0.75
N TRP A 2 17.16 -11.75 -0.38
CA TRP A 2 18.06 -10.58 -0.56
C TRP A 2 18.38 -10.33 -2.04
N GLY A 3 18.40 -9.06 -2.44
CA GLY A 3 18.61 -8.67 -3.83
C GLY A 3 18.46 -7.17 -4.05
N GLU A 4 17.93 -6.80 -5.21
CA GLU A 4 17.77 -5.40 -5.61
C GLU A 4 16.81 -4.63 -4.70
N TYR A 5 15.66 -5.25 -4.37
CA TYR A 5 14.61 -4.66 -3.53
C TYR A 5 14.91 -4.84 -2.04
N ASN A 6 15.10 -6.08 -1.60
CA ASN A 6 15.46 -6.38 -0.21
C ASN A 6 16.98 -6.27 -0.04
N ARG A 7 17.45 -5.13 0.48
CA ARG A 7 18.88 -4.89 0.72
C ARG A 7 19.20 -5.09 2.19
N PRO A 8 20.24 -5.89 2.52
CA PRO A 8 20.60 -6.12 3.92
C PRO A 8 21.21 -4.85 4.54
N ILE A 9 20.91 -4.62 5.81
CA ILE A 9 21.61 -3.67 6.68
C ILE A 9 22.07 -4.42 7.92
N ALA A 10 23.24 -4.08 8.45
CA ALA A 10 23.75 -4.71 9.67
C ALA A 10 22.94 -4.23 10.90
N ALA A 11 22.74 -5.13 11.87
CA ALA A 11 21.90 -4.85 13.04
C ALA A 11 22.45 -3.72 13.92
N ASP A 12 23.77 -3.58 14.00
CA ASP A 12 24.44 -2.47 14.68
C ASP A 12 24.14 -1.13 14.02
N LYS A 13 24.09 -1.08 12.68
CA LYS A 13 23.72 0.12 11.91
C LYS A 13 22.26 0.50 12.10
N PHE A 14 21.36 -0.48 12.11
CA PHE A 14 19.96 -0.22 12.46
C PHE A 14 19.85 0.37 13.88
N ALA A 15 20.54 -0.22 14.86
CA ALA A 15 20.52 0.25 16.24
C ALA A 15 21.12 1.67 16.41
N GLU A 16 22.20 2.00 15.70
CA GLU A 16 22.80 3.34 15.67
C GLU A 16 21.81 4.39 15.14
N ILE A 17 21.15 4.10 14.01
CA ILE A 17 20.12 4.97 13.41
C ILE A 17 18.96 5.16 14.40
N PHE A 18 18.47 4.07 14.99
CA PHE A 18 17.36 4.12 15.95
C PHE A 18 17.69 4.99 17.16
N SER A 19 18.86 4.78 17.77
CA SER A 19 19.30 5.54 18.94
C SER A 19 19.39 7.05 18.63
N ARG A 20 19.92 7.42 17.46
CA ARG A 20 20.00 8.82 17.03
C ARG A 20 18.62 9.41 16.75
N MET A 21 17.71 8.64 16.14
CA MET A 21 16.33 9.08 15.92
C MET A 21 15.60 9.31 17.24
N GLN A 22 15.77 8.42 18.23
CA GLN A 22 15.23 8.62 19.58
C GLN A 22 15.78 9.89 20.23
N GLY A 23 17.10 10.13 20.12
CA GLY A 23 17.73 11.37 20.59
C GLY A 23 17.17 12.61 19.89
N PHE A 24 16.91 12.53 18.59
CA PHE A 24 16.34 13.62 17.79
C PHE A 24 14.89 13.97 18.17
N LEU A 25 14.13 13.00 18.66
CA LEU A 25 12.75 13.17 19.10
C LEU A 25 12.63 13.64 20.56
N GLN A 26 13.73 13.66 21.33
CA GLN A 26 13.69 14.16 22.71
C GLN A 26 13.20 15.61 22.76
N GLY A 27 12.21 15.87 23.61
CA GLY A 27 11.61 17.21 23.77
C GLY A 27 10.72 17.65 22.61
N LYS A 28 10.36 16.76 21.68
CA LYS A 28 9.40 17.02 20.61
C LYS A 28 8.08 16.31 20.88
N ASP A 29 7.00 16.92 20.41
CA ASP A 29 5.71 16.23 20.33
C ASP A 29 5.75 15.21 19.19
N VAL A 30 5.13 14.06 19.43
CA VAL A 30 4.92 13.01 18.43
C VAL A 30 3.46 12.59 18.45
N PHE A 31 2.97 12.11 17.32
CA PHE A 31 1.63 11.56 17.19
C PHE A 31 1.73 10.04 17.20
N VAL A 32 0.90 9.39 18.00
CA VAL A 32 0.87 7.93 18.11
C VAL A 32 -0.50 7.43 17.70
N GLN A 33 -0.51 6.49 16.76
CA GLN A 33 -1.73 5.87 16.27
C GLN A 33 -1.60 4.35 16.36
N ASP A 34 -2.42 3.77 17.24
CA ASP A 34 -2.58 2.32 17.37
C ASP A 34 -3.70 1.86 16.44
N CYS A 35 -3.36 0.92 15.54
CA CYS A 35 -4.24 0.36 14.51
C CYS A 35 -4.03 -1.15 14.37
N PHE A 36 -4.83 -1.76 13.50
CA PHE A 36 -4.63 -3.11 12.99
C PHE A 36 -4.47 -3.08 11.46
N ALA A 37 -3.67 -4.00 10.93
CA ALA A 37 -3.58 -4.28 9.51
C ALA A 37 -4.05 -5.72 9.25
N GLY A 38 -5.04 -5.90 8.39
CA GLY A 38 -5.75 -7.17 8.18
C GLY A 38 -7.15 -7.16 8.79
N ALA A 39 -8.17 -7.34 7.95
CA ALA A 39 -9.56 -7.39 8.37
C ALA A 39 -9.97 -8.72 9.03
N GLN A 40 -9.27 -9.81 8.72
CA GLN A 40 -9.50 -11.12 9.34
C GLN A 40 -8.81 -11.16 10.72
N PRO A 41 -9.56 -11.25 11.84
CA PRO A 41 -9.02 -11.12 13.20
C PRO A 41 -7.90 -12.10 13.56
N GLU A 42 -7.90 -13.29 12.96
CA GLU A 42 -6.94 -14.37 13.19
C GLU A 42 -5.55 -14.01 12.64
N TYR A 43 -5.50 -13.21 11.58
CA TYR A 43 -4.27 -12.85 10.86
C TYR A 43 -3.91 -11.36 10.96
N ARG A 44 -4.74 -10.55 11.64
CA ARG A 44 -4.50 -9.12 11.78
C ARG A 44 -3.23 -8.84 12.59
N LEU A 45 -2.45 -7.86 12.14
CA LEU A 45 -1.25 -7.37 12.82
C LEU A 45 -1.59 -6.11 13.63
N PRO A 46 -1.46 -6.13 14.96
CA PRO A 46 -1.48 -4.90 15.76
C PRO A 46 -0.26 -4.03 15.40
N VAL A 47 -0.52 -2.83 14.84
CA VAL A 47 0.54 -1.90 14.43
C VAL A 47 0.47 -0.62 15.26
N ARG A 48 1.64 -0.07 15.61
CA ARG A 48 1.76 1.29 16.15
C ARG A 48 2.51 2.16 15.15
N ILE A 49 1.88 3.24 14.72
CA ILE A 49 2.51 4.28 13.91
C ILE A 49 2.86 5.45 14.81
N VAL A 50 4.15 5.79 14.88
CA VAL A 50 4.66 6.99 15.57
C VAL A 50 5.12 7.96 14.50
N SER A 51 4.51 9.14 14.42
CA SER A 51 4.83 10.13 13.39
C SER A 51 5.22 11.49 13.95
N GLU A 52 6.15 12.15 13.27
CA GLU A 52 6.53 13.54 13.54
C GLU A 52 5.38 14.52 13.21
N TYR A 53 4.67 14.27 12.11
CA TYR A 53 3.61 15.16 11.64
C TYR A 53 2.21 14.59 11.89
N ALA A 54 1.27 15.48 12.21
CA ALA A 54 -0.13 15.14 12.47
C ALA A 54 -0.81 14.51 11.25
N TRP A 55 -0.49 14.99 10.04
CA TRP A 55 -1.12 14.49 8.82
C TRP A 55 -0.69 13.06 8.46
N HIS A 56 0.52 12.64 8.84
CA HIS A 56 0.94 11.23 8.75
C HIS A 56 0.16 10.34 9.72
N SER A 57 -0.17 10.87 10.90
CA SER A 57 -1.05 10.17 11.84
C SER A 57 -2.48 10.07 11.31
N LEU A 58 -3.02 11.13 10.70
CA LEU A 58 -4.31 11.09 10.00
C LEU A 58 -4.28 10.10 8.81
N PHE A 59 -3.21 10.09 8.03
CA PHE A 59 -3.03 9.09 6.97
C PHE A 59 -3.09 7.66 7.51
N ALA A 60 -2.39 7.36 8.61
CA ALA A 60 -2.45 6.05 9.24
C ALA A 60 -3.87 5.70 9.74
N ARG A 61 -4.65 6.70 10.22
CA ARG A 61 -6.06 6.51 10.58
C ARG A 61 -6.96 6.22 9.40
N ASN A 62 -6.67 6.80 8.24
CA ASN A 62 -7.41 6.53 7.02
C ASN A 62 -7.08 5.14 6.48
N MET A 63 -5.81 4.73 6.50
CA MET A 63 -5.35 3.51 5.83
C MET A 63 -5.48 2.23 6.66
N PHE A 64 -5.52 2.30 7.99
CA PHE A 64 -5.51 1.10 8.84
C PHE A 64 -6.73 1.00 9.74
N ILE A 65 -7.05 -0.23 10.14
CA ILE A 65 -8.25 -0.54 10.91
C ILE A 65 -8.09 0.00 12.33
N LEU A 66 -9.04 0.81 12.76
CA LEU A 66 -9.02 1.37 14.12
C LEU A 66 -9.61 0.39 15.13
N PRO A 67 -9.06 0.34 16.37
CA PRO A 67 -9.76 -0.25 17.50
C PRO A 67 -11.16 0.37 17.66
N GLN A 68 -12.17 -0.48 17.81
CA GLN A 68 -13.59 -0.13 17.77
C GLN A 68 -14.07 0.56 19.04
N ASN A 69 -13.38 0.34 20.16
CA ASN A 69 -13.76 0.89 21.46
C ASN A 69 -12.55 1.10 22.37
N ARG A 70 -12.79 1.76 23.51
CA ARG A 70 -11.74 2.08 24.50
C ARG A 70 -11.07 0.85 25.11
N ASP A 71 -11.78 -0.27 25.22
CA ASP A 71 -11.21 -1.48 25.80
C ASP A 71 -10.28 -2.17 24.82
N GLU A 72 -10.59 -2.17 23.52
CA GLU A 72 -9.66 -2.62 22.48
C GLU A 72 -8.40 -1.74 22.44
N TYR A 73 -8.53 -0.41 22.59
CA TYR A 73 -7.37 0.47 22.75
C TYR A 73 -6.53 0.16 24.00
N ARG A 74 -7.15 -0.23 25.12
CA ARG A 74 -6.41 -0.60 26.35
C ARG A 74 -5.69 -1.93 26.23
N GLN A 75 -6.22 -2.84 25.42
CA GLN A 75 -5.67 -4.18 25.19
C GLN A 75 -4.72 -4.22 23.99
N HIS A 76 -4.63 -3.13 23.21
CA HIS A 76 -3.73 -3.05 22.07
C HIS A 76 -2.27 -3.08 22.52
N VAL A 77 -1.59 -4.16 22.15
CA VAL A 77 -0.14 -4.32 22.29
C VAL A 77 0.41 -4.38 20.86
N PRO A 78 1.23 -3.42 20.42
CA PRO A 78 1.73 -3.42 19.06
C PRO A 78 2.67 -4.60 18.86
N ASP A 79 2.37 -5.40 17.85
CA ASP A 79 3.27 -6.44 17.38
C ASP A 79 4.33 -5.85 16.46
N PHE A 80 4.01 -4.81 15.70
CA PHE A 80 4.97 -4.11 14.85
C PHE A 80 4.87 -2.59 15.01
N THR A 81 5.99 -1.90 15.04
CA THR A 81 6.03 -0.44 15.18
C THR A 81 6.67 0.21 13.97
N VAL A 82 6.08 1.29 13.46
CA VAL A 82 6.65 2.11 12.39
C VAL A 82 6.88 3.52 12.94
N ILE A 83 8.11 4.00 12.89
CA ILE A 83 8.50 5.34 13.34
C ILE A 83 8.86 6.19 12.13
N VAL A 84 8.11 7.25 11.88
CA VAL A 84 8.23 8.11 10.69
C VAL A 84 8.62 9.51 11.10
N VAL A 85 9.87 9.86 10.79
CA VAL A 85 10.47 11.15 11.14
C VAL A 85 11.08 11.78 9.88
N PRO A 86 10.26 12.40 9.01
CA PRO A 86 10.72 12.96 7.74
C PRO A 86 11.88 13.95 7.87
N SER A 87 11.93 14.71 8.98
CA SER A 87 12.99 15.70 9.19
C SER A 87 14.32 15.10 9.68
N PHE A 88 14.33 13.82 10.09
CA PHE A 88 15.55 13.11 10.44
C PHE A 88 16.17 12.47 9.20
N LYS A 89 17.46 12.69 8.97
CA LYS A 89 18.20 12.12 7.84
C LYS A 89 19.31 11.21 8.33
N ALA A 90 19.54 10.12 7.60
CA ALA A 90 20.75 9.33 7.77
C ALA A 90 21.99 10.15 7.38
N TYR A 91 23.13 9.77 7.93
CA TYR A 91 24.46 10.26 7.59
C TYR A 91 25.22 9.12 6.92
N GLU A 92 25.30 9.17 5.59
CA GLU A 92 25.79 8.09 4.73
C GLU A 92 27.16 7.52 5.16
N PRO A 93 28.15 8.33 5.59
CA PRO A 93 29.46 7.82 6.00
C PRO A 93 29.46 6.85 7.19
N ILE A 94 28.42 6.86 8.03
CA ILE A 94 28.35 6.00 9.22
C ILE A 94 27.16 5.04 9.23
N ASP A 95 26.04 5.43 8.60
CA ASP A 95 24.79 4.67 8.65
C ASP A 95 24.71 3.56 7.59
N SER A 96 25.66 3.51 6.65
CA SER A 96 25.66 2.54 5.55
C SER A 96 24.40 2.60 4.67
N THR A 97 23.72 3.74 4.67
CA THR A 97 22.62 4.05 3.75
C THR A 97 23.16 4.65 2.45
N ARG A 98 22.40 4.51 1.35
CA ARG A 98 22.79 5.07 0.04
C ARG A 98 22.69 6.60 0.00
N THR A 99 21.71 7.15 0.72
CA THR A 99 21.42 8.58 0.84
C THR A 99 20.96 8.88 2.27
N GLY A 100 20.72 10.16 2.57
CA GLY A 100 20.08 10.57 3.82
C GLY A 100 18.62 10.10 3.99
N THR A 101 18.00 9.58 2.93
CA THR A 101 16.67 8.96 2.99
C THR A 101 16.83 7.46 3.26
N PHE A 102 16.04 6.94 4.19
CA PHE A 102 16.07 5.53 4.54
C PHE A 102 14.70 5.03 4.98
N ILE A 103 14.43 3.78 4.63
CA ILE A 103 13.32 2.98 5.11
C ILE A 103 13.96 1.65 5.47
N VAL A 104 14.11 1.39 6.77
CA VAL A 104 14.80 0.19 7.28
C VAL A 104 13.89 -0.56 8.23
N MET A 105 13.95 -1.88 8.19
CA MET A 105 13.12 -2.77 9.00
C MET A 105 13.99 -3.79 9.72
N ASP A 106 13.69 -3.99 10.99
CA ASP A 106 14.22 -5.06 11.81
C ASP A 106 13.05 -5.95 12.24
N PHE A 107 13.01 -7.16 11.70
CA PHE A 107 11.94 -8.14 11.97
C PHE A 107 12.11 -8.83 13.33
N GLU A 108 13.32 -8.84 13.92
CA GLU A 108 13.56 -9.38 15.25
C GLU A 108 13.02 -8.40 16.31
N GLN A 109 13.32 -7.12 16.14
CA GLN A 109 12.78 -6.04 16.98
C GLN A 109 11.36 -5.62 16.61
N ARG A 110 10.83 -6.12 15.48
CA ARG A 110 9.53 -5.76 14.89
C ARG A 110 9.33 -4.25 14.76
N LEU A 111 10.35 -3.60 14.19
CA LEU A 111 10.46 -2.14 14.11
C LEU A 111 10.83 -1.70 12.69
N CYS A 112 10.15 -0.68 12.18
CA CYS A 112 10.49 0.03 10.96
C CYS A 112 10.81 1.49 11.26
N LEU A 113 11.86 2.01 10.65
CA LEU A 113 12.29 3.40 10.75
C LEU A 113 12.24 4.04 9.36
N ILE A 114 11.54 5.17 9.25
CA ILE A 114 11.42 5.98 8.04
C ILE A 114 11.99 7.37 8.32
N GLY A 115 12.96 7.80 7.53
CA GLY A 115 13.58 9.11 7.64
C GLY A 115 14.00 9.69 6.29
N GLY A 116 14.10 11.01 6.21
CA GLY A 116 14.52 11.74 5.01
C GLY A 116 13.50 11.67 3.87
N THR A 117 12.26 11.29 4.15
CA THR A 117 11.13 11.29 3.21
C THR A 117 9.84 11.63 3.96
N ALA A 118 8.98 12.42 3.32
CA ALA A 118 7.65 12.76 3.83
C ALA A 118 6.53 12.02 3.07
N TYR A 119 6.86 11.17 2.10
CA TYR A 119 5.88 10.43 1.32
C TYR A 119 5.12 9.43 2.19
N ALA A 120 3.80 9.59 2.32
CA ALA A 120 3.00 8.77 3.23
C ALA A 120 2.88 7.31 2.78
N GLY A 121 3.06 7.05 1.48
CA GLY A 121 3.07 5.69 0.93
C GLY A 121 4.10 4.78 1.58
N GLU A 122 5.20 5.32 2.13
CA GLU A 122 6.20 4.54 2.87
C GLU A 122 5.61 3.91 4.14
N ILE A 123 4.64 4.57 4.79
CA ILE A 123 3.98 4.04 5.99
C ILE A 123 3.17 2.80 5.62
N LYS A 124 2.27 2.94 4.63
CA LYS A 124 1.42 1.86 4.11
C LYS A 124 2.26 0.68 3.65
N LYS A 125 3.21 0.94 2.74
CA LYS A 125 4.04 -0.11 2.15
C LYS A 125 4.98 -0.76 3.16
N SER A 126 5.38 -0.05 4.23
CA SER A 126 6.16 -0.68 5.31
C SER A 126 5.35 -1.72 6.08
N VAL A 127 4.10 -1.42 6.41
CA VAL A 127 3.21 -2.39 7.06
C VAL A 127 2.89 -3.55 6.10
N PHE A 128 2.66 -3.26 4.82
CA PHE A 128 2.47 -4.30 3.82
C PHE A 128 3.69 -5.22 3.66
N THR A 129 4.91 -4.67 3.65
CA THR A 129 6.15 -5.46 3.63
C THR A 129 6.26 -6.34 4.87
N ALA A 130 5.87 -5.84 6.04
CA ALA A 130 5.83 -6.65 7.26
C ALA A 130 4.86 -7.85 7.11
N LEU A 131 3.66 -7.62 6.57
CA LEU A 131 2.69 -8.68 6.31
C LEU A 131 3.11 -9.63 5.19
N ASN A 132 3.79 -9.15 4.14
CA ASN A 132 4.38 -9.99 3.09
C ASN A 132 5.45 -10.94 3.63
N TYR A 133 6.07 -10.63 4.77
CA TYR A 133 6.94 -11.55 5.48
C TYR A 133 6.16 -12.50 6.39
N LEU A 134 5.25 -11.96 7.21
CA LEU A 134 4.58 -12.70 8.29
C LEU A 134 3.45 -13.63 7.82
N LEU A 135 2.62 -13.20 6.86
CA LEU A 135 1.45 -13.97 6.40
C LEU A 135 1.84 -15.26 5.67
N PRO A 136 2.81 -15.27 4.74
CA PRO A 136 3.23 -16.52 4.08
C PRO A 136 3.77 -17.57 5.06
N LEU A 137 4.37 -17.16 6.18
CA LEU A 137 4.82 -18.09 7.23
C LEU A 137 3.65 -18.76 7.97
N GLN A 138 2.44 -18.21 7.82
CA GLN A 138 1.19 -18.73 8.39
C GLN A 138 0.31 -19.41 7.34
N GLY A 139 0.82 -19.63 6.12
CA GLY A 139 0.05 -20.22 5.02
C GLY A 139 -0.94 -19.25 4.34
N VAL A 140 -0.82 -17.94 4.59
CA VAL A 140 -1.68 -16.93 3.98
C VAL A 140 -0.94 -16.22 2.84
N MET A 141 -1.52 -16.21 1.64
CA MET A 141 -0.95 -15.49 0.51
C MET A 141 -1.20 -13.99 0.68
N SER A 142 -0.14 -13.22 0.89
CA SER A 142 -0.19 -11.75 0.84
C SER A 142 -0.10 -11.29 -0.62
N MET A 143 -1.00 -10.41 -1.04
CA MET A 143 -1.22 -10.06 -2.44
C MET A 143 -1.25 -8.54 -2.65
N HIS A 144 -0.59 -8.09 -3.72
CA HIS A 144 -0.68 -6.71 -4.20
C HIS A 144 -1.72 -6.64 -5.33
N CYS A 145 -2.99 -6.61 -4.94
CA CYS A 145 -4.13 -6.63 -5.84
C CYS A 145 -5.27 -5.77 -5.30
N SER A 146 -6.23 -5.44 -6.15
CA SER A 146 -7.53 -4.97 -5.68
C SER A 146 -8.51 -6.15 -5.64
N ALA A 147 -9.57 -6.03 -4.86
CA ALA A 147 -10.58 -7.07 -4.75
C ALA A 147 -11.99 -6.48 -4.62
N ASN A 148 -12.96 -7.13 -5.27
CA ASN A 148 -14.37 -6.82 -5.14
C ASN A 148 -15.22 -8.10 -5.19
N MET A 149 -16.50 -8.00 -4.79
CA MET A 149 -17.43 -9.13 -4.76
C MET A 149 -18.78 -8.81 -5.41
N SER A 150 -19.42 -9.82 -5.99
CA SER A 150 -20.81 -9.70 -6.44
C SER A 150 -21.78 -9.77 -5.26
N ASP A 151 -23.04 -9.40 -5.48
CA ASP A 151 -24.14 -9.64 -4.54
C ASP A 151 -24.34 -11.12 -4.19
N ASN A 152 -23.92 -12.04 -5.08
CA ASN A 152 -23.97 -13.48 -4.86
C ASN A 152 -22.76 -14.02 -4.06
N GLY A 153 -21.80 -13.15 -3.73
CA GLY A 153 -20.59 -13.52 -2.99
C GLY A 153 -19.40 -13.92 -3.84
N ASP A 154 -19.47 -13.81 -5.17
CA ASP A 154 -18.35 -14.19 -6.05
C ASP A 154 -17.24 -13.14 -5.97
N THR A 155 -16.07 -13.52 -5.46
CA THR A 155 -14.92 -12.62 -5.30
C THR A 155 -14.04 -12.60 -6.56
N ALA A 156 -13.55 -11.42 -6.93
CA ALA A 156 -12.59 -11.23 -8.01
C ALA A 156 -11.35 -10.49 -7.50
N LEU A 157 -10.16 -10.92 -7.95
CA LEU A 157 -8.87 -10.29 -7.67
C LEU A 157 -8.30 -9.65 -8.94
N PHE A 158 -7.71 -8.46 -8.81
CA PHE A 158 -7.06 -7.78 -9.92
C PHE A 158 -5.62 -7.43 -9.54
N PHE A 159 -4.68 -8.23 -10.03
CA PHE A 159 -3.23 -8.01 -9.86
C PHE A 159 -2.73 -7.02 -10.90
N GLY A 160 -1.79 -6.16 -10.51
CA GLY A 160 -1.20 -5.18 -11.42
C GLY A 160 -0.34 -4.15 -10.69
N LEU A 161 0.49 -3.41 -11.43
CA LEU A 161 1.24 -2.31 -10.85
C LEU A 161 0.37 -1.07 -10.62
N SER A 162 0.94 -0.06 -9.97
CA SER A 162 0.27 1.24 -9.85
C SER A 162 0.02 1.81 -11.26
N GLY A 163 -1.19 2.32 -11.51
CA GLY A 163 -1.56 2.91 -12.80
C GLY A 163 -1.95 1.93 -13.91
N THR A 164 -2.02 0.61 -13.65
CA THR A 164 -2.45 -0.38 -14.66
C THR A 164 -3.96 -0.69 -14.64
N GLY A 165 -4.76 0.11 -13.93
CA GLY A 165 -6.21 -0.01 -13.89
C GLY A 165 -6.81 -0.82 -12.73
N LYS A 166 -6.02 -1.25 -11.72
CA LYS A 166 -6.54 -1.96 -10.52
C LYS A 166 -7.72 -1.23 -9.87
N THR A 167 -7.47 -0.02 -9.36
CA THR A 167 -8.46 0.79 -8.66
C THR A 167 -9.69 1.06 -9.55
N THR A 168 -9.48 1.49 -10.79
CA THR A 168 -10.55 1.78 -11.76
C THR A 168 -11.43 0.56 -12.05
N LEU A 169 -10.86 -0.63 -12.27
CA LEU A 169 -11.63 -1.84 -12.58
C LEU A 169 -12.27 -2.47 -11.34
N SER A 170 -11.67 -2.28 -10.16
CA SER A 170 -12.24 -2.77 -8.90
C SER A 170 -13.42 -1.93 -8.41
N ALA A 171 -13.44 -0.63 -8.72
CA ALA A 171 -14.51 0.32 -8.38
C ALA A 171 -15.71 0.21 -9.34
N ASP A 172 -16.20 -1.02 -9.53
CA ASP A 172 -17.42 -1.30 -10.29
C ASP A 172 -18.65 -1.00 -9.41
N PRO A 173 -19.57 -0.11 -9.84
CA PRO A 173 -20.73 0.27 -9.04
C PRO A 173 -21.72 -0.89 -8.80
N THR A 174 -21.59 -2.00 -9.53
CA THR A 174 -22.43 -3.20 -9.39
C THR A 174 -21.81 -4.26 -8.49
N ARG A 175 -20.62 -3.99 -7.93
CA ARG A 175 -19.88 -4.92 -7.07
C ARG A 175 -19.49 -4.23 -5.77
N GLY A 176 -19.41 -4.98 -4.69
CA GLY A 176 -18.93 -4.48 -3.41
C GLY A 176 -17.40 -4.40 -3.39
N LEU A 177 -16.82 -3.23 -3.10
CA LEU A 177 -15.36 -3.08 -2.99
C LEU A 177 -14.85 -3.68 -1.67
N ILE A 178 -13.96 -4.68 -1.75
CA ILE A 178 -13.28 -5.24 -0.57
C ILE A 178 -12.08 -4.37 -0.20
N GLY A 179 -11.29 -3.96 -1.20
CA GLY A 179 -10.16 -3.04 -1.07
C GLY A 179 -9.45 -2.80 -2.41
N ASP A 180 -8.61 -1.78 -2.51
CA ASP A 180 -8.05 -1.30 -3.79
C ASP A 180 -6.58 -1.67 -4.05
N ASP A 181 -5.84 -2.22 -3.08
CA ASP A 181 -4.38 -2.40 -3.26
C ASP A 181 -3.72 -3.60 -2.54
N GLU A 182 -4.15 -3.97 -1.34
CA GLU A 182 -3.45 -4.96 -0.51
C GLU A 182 -4.42 -5.96 0.17
N HIS A 183 -4.26 -7.25 -0.09
CA HIS A 183 -5.13 -8.30 0.44
C HIS A 183 -4.36 -9.51 0.94
N GLY A 184 -4.93 -10.23 1.89
CA GLY A 184 -4.54 -11.60 2.24
C GLY A 184 -5.55 -12.60 1.67
N TRP A 185 -5.07 -13.80 1.31
CA TRP A 185 -5.90 -14.95 0.96
C TRP A 185 -5.56 -16.12 1.88
N SER A 186 -6.51 -16.45 2.76
CA SER A 186 -6.44 -17.55 3.73
C SER A 186 -7.35 -18.71 3.33
N ASP A 187 -7.38 -19.76 4.16
CA ASP A 187 -8.30 -20.89 4.01
C ASP A 187 -9.79 -20.50 4.09
N GLU A 188 -10.13 -19.31 4.60
CA GLU A 188 -11.51 -18.84 4.71
C GLU A 188 -11.93 -17.91 3.56
N GLY A 189 -10.97 -17.33 2.83
CA GLY A 189 -11.25 -16.38 1.75
C GLY A 189 -10.26 -15.23 1.67
N VAL A 190 -10.72 -14.12 1.10
CA VAL A 190 -9.92 -12.92 0.86
C VAL A 190 -10.27 -11.86 1.90
N PHE A 191 -9.27 -11.19 2.46
CA PHE A 191 -9.46 -10.07 3.38
C PHE A 191 -8.60 -8.88 2.99
N ASN A 192 -9.13 -7.67 3.16
CA ASN A 192 -8.36 -6.46 2.99
C ASN A 192 -7.33 -6.32 4.11
N ILE A 193 -6.11 -5.91 3.77
CA ILE A 193 -5.09 -5.54 4.76
C ILE A 193 -5.37 -4.15 5.34
N GLU A 194 -6.09 -3.32 4.60
CA GLU A 194 -6.29 -1.90 4.87
C GLU A 194 -7.71 -1.58 5.34
N ASP A 195 -7.91 -0.32 5.75
CA ASP A 195 -9.22 0.29 6.03
C ASP A 195 -9.48 1.57 5.24
N GLY A 196 -8.68 1.81 4.21
CA GLY A 196 -8.76 3.00 3.38
C GLY A 196 -8.28 2.73 1.97
N CYS A 197 -8.43 3.74 1.14
CA CYS A 197 -7.86 3.76 -0.21
C CYS A 197 -6.83 4.86 -0.30
N TYR A 198 -5.75 4.60 -1.05
CA TYR A 198 -4.71 5.58 -1.35
C TYR A 198 -4.65 5.86 -2.85
N ALA A 199 -5.74 6.41 -3.37
CA ALA A 199 -5.99 6.55 -4.79
C ALA A 199 -5.10 7.61 -5.45
N LYS A 200 -4.67 7.35 -6.69
CA LYS A 200 -4.11 8.38 -7.58
C LYS A 200 -5.24 9.29 -8.05
N VAL A 201 -5.04 10.61 -8.04
CA VAL A 201 -6.10 11.58 -8.35
C VAL A 201 -5.78 12.55 -9.49
N ILE A 202 -4.63 12.41 -10.14
CA ILE A 202 -4.34 13.19 -11.35
C ILE A 202 -5.35 12.85 -12.44
N GLN A 203 -5.94 13.87 -13.06
CA GLN A 203 -6.99 13.79 -14.09
C GLN A 203 -8.23 12.97 -13.65
N LEU A 204 -8.48 12.89 -12.34
CA LEU A 204 -9.64 12.19 -11.80
C LEU A 204 -10.93 12.88 -12.23
N SER A 205 -11.82 12.12 -12.89
CA SER A 205 -13.06 12.66 -13.41
C SER A 205 -14.26 12.25 -12.57
N PRO A 206 -15.17 13.18 -12.21
CA PRO A 206 -16.41 12.83 -11.53
C PRO A 206 -17.35 11.98 -12.39
N SER A 207 -17.16 11.92 -13.71
CA SER A 207 -17.97 11.07 -14.59
C SER A 207 -17.39 9.68 -14.79
N ALA A 208 -16.07 9.51 -14.70
CA ALA A 208 -15.41 8.22 -14.87
C ALA A 208 -15.25 7.48 -13.53
N GLU A 209 -14.86 8.18 -12.46
CA GLU A 209 -14.67 7.63 -11.12
C GLU A 209 -15.43 8.44 -10.04
N PRO A 210 -16.78 8.48 -10.07
CA PRO A 210 -17.59 9.34 -9.22
C PRO A 210 -17.36 9.13 -7.71
N GLU A 211 -17.13 7.89 -7.27
CA GLU A 211 -16.98 7.56 -5.85
C GLU A 211 -15.64 8.05 -5.29
N ILE A 212 -14.54 7.82 -6.02
CA ILE A 212 -13.20 8.30 -5.67
C ILE A 212 -13.17 9.83 -5.70
N TYR A 213 -13.83 10.45 -6.69
CA TYR A 213 -13.96 11.91 -6.76
C TYR A 213 -14.71 12.46 -5.54
N ALA A 214 -15.86 11.86 -5.19
CA ALA A 214 -16.64 12.27 -4.03
C ALA A 214 -15.86 12.09 -2.72
N ALA A 215 -15.17 10.96 -2.55
CA ALA A 215 -14.32 10.70 -1.37
C ALA A 215 -13.18 11.72 -1.25
N SER A 216 -12.59 12.13 -2.37
CA SER A 216 -11.49 13.12 -2.43
C SER A 216 -11.91 14.53 -1.98
N HIS A 217 -13.22 14.82 -1.94
CA HIS A 217 -13.77 16.10 -1.51
C HIS A 217 -14.39 16.07 -0.10
N ARG A 218 -14.28 14.96 0.63
CA ARG A 218 -14.82 14.83 1.99
C ARG A 218 -13.83 15.31 3.05
N PHE A 219 -14.36 15.84 4.14
CA PHE A 219 -13.56 16.15 5.34
C PHE A 219 -12.92 14.87 5.89
N GLY A 220 -11.68 14.95 6.36
CA GLY A 220 -10.91 13.78 6.82
C GLY A 220 -10.05 13.12 5.74
N THR A 221 -10.31 13.42 4.47
CA THR A 221 -9.44 13.01 3.37
C THR A 221 -8.12 13.79 3.39
N VAL A 222 -7.01 13.08 3.16
CA VAL A 222 -5.68 13.66 3.00
C VAL A 222 -5.35 13.71 1.51
N LEU A 223 -5.18 14.91 0.97
CA LEU A 223 -4.69 15.12 -0.38
C LEU A 223 -3.17 15.35 -0.33
N GLU A 224 -2.40 14.48 -0.98
CA GLU A 224 -0.95 14.55 -1.05
C GLU A 224 -0.51 15.09 -2.41
N ASN A 225 0.23 16.20 -2.41
CA ASN A 225 0.74 16.90 -3.60
C ASN A 225 -0.31 17.40 -4.61
N VAL A 226 -1.59 17.42 -4.25
CA VAL A 226 -2.65 18.03 -5.07
C VAL A 226 -2.56 19.55 -5.01
N VAL A 227 -2.58 20.18 -6.17
CA VAL A 227 -2.61 21.64 -6.28
C VAL A 227 -4.00 22.17 -5.92
N TYR A 228 -4.06 23.33 -5.27
CA TYR A 228 -5.32 24.01 -4.99
C TYR A 228 -5.16 25.52 -5.07
N ASP A 229 -6.25 26.23 -5.33
CA ASP A 229 -6.32 27.69 -5.30
C ASP A 229 -6.33 28.18 -3.83
N PRO A 230 -5.38 29.04 -3.41
CA PRO A 230 -5.26 29.45 -2.02
C PRO A 230 -6.41 30.33 -1.52
N VAL A 231 -7.16 30.96 -2.42
CA VAL A 231 -8.30 31.85 -2.11
C VAL A 231 -9.60 31.05 -2.10
N THR A 232 -9.91 30.33 -3.18
CA THR A 232 -11.18 29.59 -3.34
C THR A 232 -11.15 28.23 -2.67
N ARG A 233 -9.97 27.68 -2.37
CA ARG A 233 -9.73 26.32 -1.87
C ARG A 233 -10.17 25.22 -2.84
N GLN A 234 -10.46 25.56 -4.09
CA GLN A 234 -10.74 24.55 -5.11
C GLN A 234 -9.46 23.80 -5.47
N ILE A 235 -9.56 22.47 -5.51
CA ILE A 235 -8.47 21.60 -5.93
C ILE A 235 -8.40 21.57 -7.45
N ASP A 236 -7.19 21.50 -7.99
CA ASP A 236 -6.91 21.29 -9.40
C ASP A 236 -6.33 19.89 -9.54
N LEU A 237 -7.15 18.97 -10.07
CA LEU A 237 -6.77 17.58 -10.27
C LEU A 237 -6.04 17.36 -11.60
N ASP A 238 -5.96 18.36 -12.47
CA ASP A 238 -5.26 18.29 -13.75
C ASP A 238 -3.84 18.88 -13.67
N ASP A 239 -3.52 19.64 -12.61
CA ASP A 239 -2.19 20.25 -12.40
C ASP A 239 -1.18 19.27 -11.76
N ASP A 240 -0.21 18.84 -12.56
CA ASP A 240 0.88 17.93 -12.21
C ASP A 240 2.21 18.63 -11.88
N ARG A 241 2.23 19.97 -11.73
CA ARG A 241 3.48 20.75 -11.57
C ARG A 241 4.36 20.32 -10.39
N LEU A 242 3.76 19.69 -9.38
CA LEU A 242 4.49 19.08 -8.26
C LEU A 242 4.90 17.63 -8.59
N THR A 243 3.94 16.85 -9.09
CA THR A 243 4.12 15.46 -9.52
C THR A 243 2.86 14.95 -10.22
N GLU A 244 3.01 14.01 -11.15
CA GLU A 244 1.88 13.20 -11.65
C GLU A 244 1.35 12.20 -10.61
N ASN A 245 2.09 11.93 -9.51
CA ASN A 245 1.66 11.03 -8.43
C ASN A 245 0.83 11.75 -7.36
N THR A 246 -0.11 12.61 -7.76
CA THR A 246 -1.03 13.22 -6.80
C THR A 246 -1.92 12.14 -6.20
N ARG A 247 -2.12 12.18 -4.87
CA ARG A 247 -2.81 11.12 -4.14
C ARG A 247 -3.89 11.66 -3.22
N SER A 248 -4.85 10.79 -2.92
CA SER A 248 -5.94 11.01 -1.99
C SER A 248 -6.07 9.80 -1.08
N SER A 249 -5.88 10.00 0.23
CA SER A 249 -6.06 8.98 1.27
C SER A 249 -7.34 9.25 2.03
N TYR A 250 -8.25 8.28 2.05
CA TYR A 250 -9.52 8.38 2.74
C TYR A 250 -9.96 7.02 3.30
N PRO A 251 -10.78 7.00 4.37
CA PRO A 251 -11.35 5.77 4.89
C PRO A 251 -12.20 5.05 3.84
N LEU A 252 -12.17 3.71 3.85
CA LEU A 252 -12.87 2.89 2.87
C LEU A 252 -14.39 3.12 2.92
N GLU A 253 -14.94 3.44 4.10
CA GLU A 253 -16.35 3.82 4.29
C GLU A 253 -16.79 5.06 3.49
N TYR A 254 -15.87 5.81 2.88
CA TYR A 254 -16.24 6.91 1.99
C TYR A 254 -16.73 6.42 0.63
N ILE A 255 -16.38 5.18 0.27
CA ILE A 255 -16.84 4.48 -0.93
C ILE A 255 -18.19 3.82 -0.63
N ALA A 256 -19.22 4.16 -1.41
CA ALA A 256 -20.61 3.83 -1.08
C ALA A 256 -20.92 2.33 -1.14
N ASN A 257 -20.29 1.62 -2.06
CA ASN A 257 -20.38 0.17 -2.25
C ASN A 257 -19.26 -0.60 -1.52
N ALA A 258 -18.54 0.00 -0.56
CA ALA A 258 -17.55 -0.73 0.21
C ALA A 258 -18.18 -1.87 1.03
N VAL A 259 -17.53 -3.03 1.05
CA VAL A 259 -17.97 -4.19 1.83
C VAL A 259 -17.66 -3.94 3.32
N PRO A 260 -18.66 -3.93 4.22
CA PRO A 260 -18.45 -3.49 5.61
C PRO A 260 -17.42 -4.29 6.40
N ASN A 261 -17.38 -5.61 6.21
CA ASN A 261 -16.44 -6.49 6.90
C ASN A 261 -15.08 -6.59 6.18
N LYS A 262 -14.93 -5.98 5.00
CA LYS A 262 -13.70 -5.96 4.20
C LYS A 262 -13.16 -7.35 3.87
N MET A 263 -14.07 -8.33 3.75
CA MET A 263 -13.76 -9.72 3.47
C MET A 263 -14.70 -10.27 2.40
N GLY A 264 -14.19 -11.21 1.61
CA GLY A 264 -14.94 -11.96 0.61
C GLY A 264 -14.58 -13.44 0.67
N GLY A 265 -15.36 -14.27 -0.04
CA GLY A 265 -15.06 -15.70 -0.16
C GLY A 265 -13.82 -15.96 -1.01
N HIS A 266 -13.58 -17.23 -1.34
CA HIS A 266 -12.53 -17.59 -2.29
C HIS A 266 -12.78 -16.94 -3.67
N PRO A 267 -11.73 -16.43 -4.32
CA PRO A 267 -11.88 -15.77 -5.60
C PRO A 267 -12.26 -16.77 -6.69
N ASN A 268 -13.36 -16.48 -7.40
CA ASN A 268 -13.77 -17.22 -8.59
C ASN A 268 -13.04 -16.72 -9.84
N HIS A 269 -12.50 -15.50 -9.77
CA HIS A 269 -11.83 -14.83 -10.88
C HIS A 269 -10.55 -14.16 -10.42
N ILE A 270 -9.46 -14.44 -11.13
CA ILE A 270 -8.15 -13.80 -10.95
C ILE A 270 -7.78 -13.13 -12.26
N LEU A 271 -7.65 -11.81 -12.24
CA LEU A 271 -7.27 -10.99 -13.38
C LEU A 271 -5.82 -10.51 -13.20
N LEU A 272 -4.98 -10.77 -14.20
CA LEU A 272 -3.61 -10.26 -14.26
C LEU A 272 -3.58 -9.08 -15.24
N LEU A 273 -3.54 -7.86 -14.71
CA LEU A 273 -3.57 -6.63 -15.51
C LEU A 273 -2.15 -6.29 -16.00
N THR A 274 -2.00 -6.21 -17.32
CA THR A 274 -0.75 -5.80 -17.98
C THR A 274 -0.98 -4.56 -18.82
N CYS A 275 -0.17 -3.53 -18.60
CA CYS A 275 -0.06 -2.41 -19.53
C CYS A 275 1.03 -2.76 -20.56
N ASP A 276 0.60 -3.32 -21.70
CA ASP A 276 1.51 -3.69 -22.78
C ASP A 276 1.72 -2.52 -23.75
N ALA A 277 2.86 -1.83 -23.60
CA ALA A 277 3.26 -0.73 -24.47
C ALA A 277 3.66 -1.18 -25.89
N GLN A 278 3.89 -2.48 -26.13
CA GLN A 278 4.22 -3.03 -27.44
C GLN A 278 2.98 -3.42 -28.25
N GLY A 279 1.81 -3.53 -27.61
CA GLY A 279 0.55 -3.87 -28.28
C GLY A 279 0.52 -5.28 -28.86
N VAL A 280 1.22 -6.22 -28.23
CA VAL A 280 1.33 -7.63 -28.64
C VAL A 280 0.29 -8.50 -27.92
N MET A 281 0.03 -8.22 -26.65
CA MET A 281 -0.92 -8.95 -25.82
C MET A 281 -2.35 -8.75 -26.34
N PRO A 282 -3.17 -9.82 -26.40
CA PRO A 282 -4.59 -9.68 -26.71
C PRO A 282 -5.29 -8.89 -25.57
N PRO A 283 -6.42 -8.21 -25.86
CA PRO A 283 -7.17 -7.49 -24.83
C PRO A 283 -7.62 -8.37 -23.65
N ILE A 284 -7.91 -9.64 -23.92
CA ILE A 284 -8.26 -10.63 -22.91
C ILE A 284 -7.79 -12.02 -23.35
N ALA A 285 -7.23 -12.80 -22.42
CA ALA A 285 -6.85 -14.18 -22.63
C ALA A 285 -7.26 -15.03 -21.42
N ARG A 286 -7.83 -16.21 -21.68
CA ARG A 286 -8.09 -17.20 -20.63
C ARG A 286 -6.86 -18.08 -20.47
N LEU A 287 -6.20 -18.00 -19.32
CA LEU A 287 -4.98 -18.74 -19.04
C LEU A 287 -5.28 -20.16 -18.54
N THR A 288 -4.41 -21.11 -18.87
CA THR A 288 -4.31 -22.37 -18.13
C THR A 288 -3.64 -22.12 -16.76
N PRO A 289 -3.73 -23.05 -15.79
CA PRO A 289 -3.03 -22.91 -14.51
C PRO A 289 -1.52 -22.65 -14.66
N ASP A 290 -0.84 -23.40 -15.53
CA ASP A 290 0.59 -23.21 -15.79
C ASP A 290 0.90 -21.81 -16.39
N GLN A 291 0.04 -21.33 -17.29
CA GLN A 291 0.17 -19.99 -17.85
C GLN A 291 -0.08 -18.91 -16.79
N ALA A 292 -1.07 -19.11 -15.91
CA ALA A 292 -1.34 -18.19 -14.82
C ALA A 292 -0.14 -18.05 -13.88
N LEU A 293 0.46 -19.18 -13.47
CA LEU A 293 1.69 -19.20 -12.66
C LEU A 293 2.86 -18.52 -13.39
N TYR A 294 3.06 -18.86 -14.67
CA TYR A 294 4.11 -18.24 -15.48
C TYR A 294 3.96 -16.72 -15.58
N HIS A 295 2.76 -16.23 -15.88
CA HIS A 295 2.49 -14.80 -16.00
C HIS A 295 2.51 -14.09 -14.65
N PHE A 296 2.07 -14.74 -13.58
CA PHE A 296 2.14 -14.21 -12.21
C PHE A 296 3.59 -14.01 -11.76
N ILE A 297 4.44 -15.03 -11.91
CA ILE A 297 5.87 -14.93 -11.55
C ILE A 297 6.61 -13.96 -12.49
N SER A 298 6.27 -13.95 -13.78
CA SER A 298 6.89 -13.01 -14.73
C SER A 298 6.53 -11.56 -14.42
N GLY A 299 5.26 -11.30 -14.13
CA GLY A 299 4.77 -9.95 -13.80
C GLY A 299 5.03 -8.92 -14.90
N TYR A 300 4.90 -9.35 -16.16
CA TYR A 300 5.09 -8.47 -17.33
C TYR A 300 4.05 -7.36 -17.33
N THR A 301 4.52 -6.12 -17.44
CA THR A 301 3.72 -4.91 -17.63
C THR A 301 4.65 -3.76 -18.04
N SER A 302 4.16 -2.52 -18.05
CA SER A 302 4.98 -1.32 -18.19
C SER A 302 4.81 -0.40 -16.97
N LYS A 303 5.88 0.27 -16.56
CA LYS A 303 5.80 1.42 -15.65
C LYS A 303 5.34 2.62 -16.47
N VAL A 304 4.21 3.19 -16.08
CA VAL A 304 3.67 4.41 -16.68
C VAL A 304 4.17 5.60 -15.84
N GLY A 305 4.37 6.76 -16.48
CA GLY A 305 4.91 7.98 -15.85
C GLY A 305 4.33 8.27 -14.45
N GLY A 306 5.23 8.70 -13.54
CA GLY A 306 4.86 9.21 -12.23
C GLY A 306 4.65 8.19 -11.12
N THR A 307 4.88 6.88 -11.30
CA THR A 307 4.67 5.91 -10.19
C THR A 307 5.86 5.75 -9.23
N GLU A 308 7.08 6.05 -9.69
CA GLU A 308 8.32 5.96 -8.92
C GLU A 308 9.24 7.14 -9.27
N ALA A 309 10.08 7.56 -8.31
CA ALA A 309 11.05 8.62 -8.54
C ALA A 309 12.04 8.23 -9.65
N GLY A 310 12.07 8.98 -10.75
CA GLY A 310 12.97 8.78 -11.88
C GLY A 310 12.37 8.06 -13.10
N VAL A 311 11.10 7.64 -13.05
CA VAL A 311 10.39 7.11 -14.23
C VAL A 311 10.00 8.29 -15.15
N GLY A 312 10.45 8.24 -16.40
CA GLY A 312 10.14 9.25 -17.41
C GLY A 312 8.71 9.16 -17.95
N ALA A 313 8.33 10.10 -18.84
CA ALA A 313 7.00 10.15 -19.45
C ALA A 313 6.68 8.99 -20.41
N GLN A 314 7.70 8.25 -20.87
CA GLN A 314 7.53 7.12 -21.79
C GLN A 314 7.33 5.82 -21.00
N PRO A 315 6.38 4.95 -21.38
CA PRO A 315 6.19 3.65 -20.75
C PRO A 315 7.48 2.82 -20.82
N GLU A 316 7.95 2.36 -19.66
CA GLU A 316 9.12 1.48 -19.57
C GLU A 316 8.66 0.05 -19.33
N ILE A 317 9.01 -0.85 -20.25
CA ILE A 317 8.70 -2.29 -20.11
C ILE A 317 9.39 -2.82 -18.85
N THR A 318 8.64 -3.55 -18.04
CA THR A 318 9.15 -4.12 -16.80
C THR A 318 8.60 -5.52 -16.54
N PHE A 319 9.35 -6.29 -15.77
CA PHE A 319 8.94 -7.58 -15.25
C PHE A 319 8.95 -7.45 -13.73
N SER A 320 7.80 -7.08 -13.16
CA SER A 320 7.65 -6.93 -11.72
C SER A 320 6.99 -8.16 -11.17
N THR A 321 7.82 -9.13 -10.76
CA THR A 321 7.40 -10.41 -10.20
C THR A 321 6.23 -10.28 -9.21
N CYS A 322 5.25 -11.19 -9.34
CA CYS A 322 3.99 -11.20 -8.58
C CYS A 322 3.16 -9.91 -8.73
N PHE A 323 3.43 -9.10 -9.76
CA PHE A 323 2.88 -7.75 -9.95
C PHE A 323 3.12 -6.81 -8.75
N GLY A 324 4.20 -7.04 -7.99
CA GLY A 324 4.47 -6.32 -6.74
C GLY A 324 5.91 -6.47 -6.24
N ALA A 325 6.88 -6.72 -7.13
CA ALA A 325 8.26 -7.07 -6.75
C ALA A 325 8.92 -6.17 -5.70
N PRO A 326 8.72 -4.82 -5.70
CA PRO A 326 9.29 -3.95 -4.67
C PRO A 326 8.85 -4.28 -3.23
N PHE A 327 7.73 -5.00 -3.06
CA PHE A 327 7.14 -5.31 -1.76
C PHE A 327 7.28 -6.79 -1.36
N MET A 328 7.78 -7.64 -2.26
CA MET A 328 7.91 -9.09 -2.02
C MET A 328 9.16 -9.39 -1.19
N VAL A 329 8.98 -10.11 -0.08
CA VAL A 329 10.06 -10.40 0.89
C VAL A 329 10.58 -11.83 0.74
N HIS A 330 9.70 -12.77 0.42
CA HIS A 330 10.04 -14.16 0.15
C HIS A 330 10.40 -14.37 -1.32
N HIS A 331 10.99 -15.52 -1.63
CA HIS A 331 11.20 -15.88 -3.02
C HIS A 331 9.85 -16.00 -3.74
N PRO A 332 9.70 -15.56 -5.00
CA PRO A 332 8.43 -15.56 -5.73
C PRO A 332 7.68 -16.90 -5.71
N TRP A 333 8.43 -18.00 -5.72
CA TRP A 333 7.88 -19.35 -5.63
C TRP A 333 7.02 -19.59 -4.39
N VAL A 334 7.35 -18.97 -3.25
CA VAL A 334 6.54 -19.08 -2.01
C VAL A 334 5.14 -18.54 -2.24
N TYR A 335 5.01 -17.40 -2.93
CA TYR A 335 3.71 -16.82 -3.24
C TYR A 335 2.96 -17.59 -4.32
N ALA A 336 3.66 -18.28 -5.21
CA ALA A 336 3.05 -19.08 -6.27
C ALA A 336 2.61 -20.47 -5.79
N GLU A 337 3.17 -20.96 -4.69
CA GLU A 337 2.84 -22.24 -4.06
C GLU A 337 1.64 -22.15 -3.10
N LEU A 338 1.45 -20.98 -2.45
CA LEU A 338 0.28 -20.64 -1.65
C LEU A 338 -0.96 -20.44 -2.53
#